data_AF-A0A2Z2KIB5-F1
#
_entry.id   AF-A0A2Z2KIB5-F1
#
_cell.length_a   1.000
_cell.length_b   1.000
_cell.length_c   1.000
_cell.angle_alpha   90.00
_cell.angle_beta   90.00
_cell.angle_gamma   90.00
#
_symmetry.space_group_name_H-M   'P 1'
#
loop_
_entity.id
_entity.type
_entity.pdbx_description
1 polymer ?
#
loop_
_entity_poly.entity_id
_entity_poly.type
_entity_poly.pdbx_seq_one_letter_code
_entity_poly.pdbx_strand_id
1 'polypeptide(L)'
;MFENITYPALTDGSVLKTEYTNNKALNWIESVTNKKGSTILSKYVYGYDNNGNITSSTETKIDGTTQTTTYAYDALNRLITTVHPGGGETAIRTM
;
A
#
# COMPACT_ATOMS: atom_id res chain seq x y z
N MET A 1 -8.04 11.29 -10.62
CA MET A 1 -8.02 9.87 -10.23
C MET A 1 -9.30 9.57 -9.47
N PHE A 2 -9.83 8.35 -9.53
CA PHE A 2 -11.02 7.99 -8.76
C PHE A 2 -10.67 7.91 -7.27
N GLU A 3 -11.41 8.63 -6.44
CA GLU A 3 -11.23 8.63 -4.98
C GLU A 3 -11.66 7.28 -4.36
N ASN A 4 -12.44 6.47 -5.09
CA ASN A 4 -12.84 5.13 -4.69
C ASN A 4 -13.34 4.27 -5.86
N ILE A 5 -13.34 2.95 -5.66
CA ILE A 5 -13.98 1.92 -6.49
C ILE A 5 -15.01 1.21 -5.63
N THR A 6 -16.24 1.06 -6.14
CA THR A 6 -17.31 0.31 -5.47
C THR A 6 -17.66 -0.90 -6.33
N TYR A 7 -17.61 -2.09 -5.73
CA TYR A 7 -17.90 -3.35 -6.40
C TYR A 7 -19.39 -3.69 -6.30
N PRO A 8 -19.91 -4.63 -7.12
CA PRO A 8 -21.27 -5.13 -6.95
C PRO A 8 -21.55 -5.65 -5.55
N ALA A 9 -22.81 -5.54 -5.12
CA ALA A 9 -23.25 -6.09 -3.85
C ALA A 9 -23.09 -7.62 -3.83
N LEU A 10 -22.64 -8.14 -2.69
CA LEU A 10 -22.56 -9.55 -2.39
C LEU A 10 -23.94 -10.11 -2.05
N THR A 11 -24.07 -11.44 -1.98
CA THR A 11 -25.33 -12.13 -1.67
C THR A 11 -25.94 -11.74 -0.32
N ASP A 12 -25.11 -11.32 0.64
CA ASP A 12 -25.53 -10.84 1.96
C ASP A 12 -25.94 -9.35 1.96
N GLY A 13 -26.00 -8.71 0.79
CA GLY A 13 -26.33 -7.29 0.61
C GLY A 13 -25.20 -6.32 0.93
N SER A 14 -24.06 -6.81 1.44
CA SER A 14 -22.90 -5.96 1.69
C SER A 14 -22.16 -5.61 0.40
N VAL A 15 -21.41 -4.52 0.42
CA VAL A 15 -20.68 -4.02 -0.75
C VAL A 15 -19.19 -3.97 -0.44
N LEU A 16 -18.37 -4.44 -1.37
CA LEU A 16 -16.93 -4.22 -1.30
C LEU A 16 -16.60 -2.84 -1.87
N LYS A 17 -15.69 -2.13 -1.20
CA LYS A 17 -15.22 -0.81 -1.64
C LYS A 17 -13.71 -0.70 -1.43
N THR A 18 -13.03 -0.04 -2.36
CA THR A 18 -11.64 0.37 -2.23
C THR A 18 -11.59 1.91 -2.27
N GLU A 19 -11.05 2.52 -1.23
CA GLU A 19 -10.96 3.98 -1.06
C GLU A 19 -9.50 4.42 -1.16
N TYR A 20 -9.22 5.51 -1.87
CA TYR A 20 -7.87 6.04 -2.09
C TYR A 20 -7.73 7.42 -1.45
N THR A 21 -6.62 7.68 -0.77
CA THR A 21 -6.20 9.04 -0.42
C THR A 21 -4.92 9.37 -1.17
N ASN A 22 -4.83 10.59 -1.71
CA ASN A 22 -3.67 11.04 -2.46
C ASN A 22 -2.98 12.22 -1.76
N ASN A 23 -1.67 12.29 -1.90
CA ASN A 23 -0.91 13.49 -1.61
C ASN A 23 -1.36 14.60 -2.58
N LYS A 24 -1.93 15.68 -2.05
CA LYS A 24 -2.56 16.73 -2.86
C LYS A 24 -1.58 17.51 -3.77
N ALA A 25 -0.28 17.47 -3.47
CA ALA A 25 0.72 18.19 -4.26
C ALA A 25 1.25 17.36 -5.44
N LEU A 26 1.40 16.04 -5.27
CA LEU A 26 2.06 15.16 -6.25
C LEU A 26 1.13 14.10 -6.86
N ASN A 27 -0.11 14.02 -6.36
CA ASN A 27 -1.12 13.04 -6.77
C ASN A 27 -0.65 11.57 -6.63
N TRP A 28 0.28 11.32 -5.71
CA TRP A 28 0.68 9.97 -5.29
C TRP A 28 -0.31 9.39 -4.29
N ILE A 29 -0.57 8.09 -4.35
CA ILE A 29 -1.49 7.42 -3.43
C ILE A 29 -0.82 7.31 -2.06
N GLU A 30 -1.35 7.95 -1.04
CA GLU A 30 -0.85 7.83 0.34
C GLU A 30 -1.46 6.64 1.06
N SER A 31 -2.73 6.34 0.81
CA SER A 31 -3.38 5.17 1.42
C SER A 31 -4.44 4.54 0.54
N VAL A 32 -4.61 3.23 0.73
CA VAL A 32 -5.67 2.41 0.12
C VAL A 32 -6.42 1.71 1.24
N THR A 33 -7.72 1.89 1.33
CA THR A 33 -8.56 1.22 2.34
C THR A 33 -9.57 0.31 1.66
N ASN A 34 -9.51 -1.00 1.95
CA ASN A 34 -10.47 -1.98 1.45
C ASN A 34 -11.51 -2.27 2.52
N LYS A 35 -12.79 -2.23 2.16
CA LYS A 35 -13.92 -2.35 3.08
C LYS A 35 -14.96 -3.32 2.56
N LYS A 36 -15.66 -3.98 3.49
CA LYS A 36 -16.92 -4.70 3.26
C LYS A 36 -18.00 -4.01 4.09
N GLY A 37 -18.88 -3.25 3.44
CA GLY A 37 -19.78 -2.32 4.13
C GLY A 37 -18.99 -1.34 4.99
N SER A 38 -19.27 -1.30 6.29
CA SER A 38 -18.55 -0.44 7.25
C SER A 38 -17.24 -1.05 7.77
N THR A 39 -17.03 -2.35 7.58
CA THR A 39 -15.86 -3.06 8.10
C THR A 39 -14.64 -2.83 7.21
N ILE A 40 -13.52 -2.41 7.77
CA ILE A 40 -12.23 -2.35 7.08
C ILE A 40 -11.63 -3.76 7.06
N LEU A 41 -11.34 -4.26 5.86
CA LEU A 41 -10.69 -5.56 5.65
C LEU A 41 -9.16 -5.40 5.69
N SER A 42 -8.66 -4.35 5.06
CA SER A 42 -7.24 -3.98 5.09
C SER A 42 -7.05 -2.50 4.77
N LYS A 43 -5.95 -1.94 5.26
CA LYS A 43 -5.47 -0.60 4.91
C LYS A 43 -4.00 -0.65 4.56
N TYR A 44 -3.63 -0.08 3.41
CA TYR A 44 -2.25 0.16 3.03
C TYR A 44 -1.91 1.63 3.20
N VAL A 45 -0.71 1.92 3.71
CA VAL A 45 -0.11 3.26 3.76
C VAL A 45 1.25 3.19 3.09
N TYR A 46 1.50 4.14 2.18
CA TYR A 46 2.73 4.18 1.38
C TYR A 46 3.60 5.37 1.76
N GLY A 47 4.90 5.11 1.87
CA GLY A 47 5.94 6.13 1.98
C GLY A 47 6.67 6.26 0.65
N TYR A 48 7.13 7.46 0.33
CA TYR A 48 7.80 7.76 -0.94
C TYR A 48 9.11 8.52 -0.72
N ASP A 49 10.07 8.32 -1.61
CA ASP A 49 11.20 9.24 -1.76
C ASP A 49 10.85 10.44 -2.67
N ASN A 50 11.79 11.37 -2.85
CA ASN A 50 11.59 12.56 -3.68
C ASN A 50 11.44 12.25 -5.18
N ASN A 51 11.84 11.05 -5.62
CA ASN A 51 11.70 10.59 -6.99
C ASN A 51 10.36 9.88 -7.23
N GLY A 52 9.58 9.65 -6.17
CA GLY A 52 8.29 8.96 -6.23
C GLY A 52 8.38 7.45 -6.17
N ASN A 53 9.54 6.89 -5.79
CA ASN A 53 9.63 5.47 -5.50
C ASN A 53 9.01 5.18 -4.14
N ILE A 54 8.28 4.06 -4.02
CA ILE A 54 7.70 3.63 -2.75
C ILE A 54 8.83 3.11 -1.84
N THR A 55 9.10 3.77 -0.72
CA THR A 55 10.12 3.35 0.25
C THR A 55 9.55 2.48 1.37
N SER A 56 8.24 2.55 1.60
CA SER A 56 7.55 1.69 2.56
C SER A 56 6.12 1.37 2.13
N SER A 57 5.69 0.13 2.39
CA SER A 57 4.30 -0.29 2.30
C SER A 57 3.89 -0.92 3.62
N THR A 58 3.01 -0.26 4.35
CA THR A 58 2.48 -0.74 5.62
C THR A 58 1.04 -1.21 5.45
N GLU A 59 0.79 -2.49 5.68
CA GLU A 59 -0.54 -3.11 5.70
C GLU A 59 -1.03 -3.25 7.14
N THR A 60 -2.19 -2.70 7.45
CA THR A 60 -2.96 -3.04 8.66
C THR A 60 -4.12 -3.94 8.28
N LYS A 61 -4.18 -5.13 8.88
CA LYS A 61 -5.22 -6.15 8.65
C LYS A 61 -6.44 -5.93 9.54
N ILE A 62 -7.53 -6.63 9.23
CA ILE A 62 -8.78 -6.59 10.00
C ILE A 62 -8.62 -6.93 11.49
N ASP A 63 -7.64 -7.76 11.84
CA ASP A 63 -7.31 -8.14 13.22
C ASP A 63 -6.45 -7.07 13.94
N GLY A 64 -6.17 -5.95 13.28
CA GLY A 64 -5.33 -4.86 13.79
C GLY A 64 -3.83 -5.12 13.68
N THR A 65 -3.40 -6.32 13.23
CA THR A 65 -1.98 -6.59 13.01
C THR A 65 -1.47 -5.72 11.87
N THR A 66 -0.22 -5.25 12.04
CA THR A 66 0.42 -4.39 11.06
C THR A 66 1.72 -5.03 10.57
N GLN A 67 1.93 -4.97 9.26
CA GLN A 67 3.09 -5.51 8.58
C GLN A 67 3.68 -4.43 7.68
N THR A 68 4.98 -4.21 7.77
CA THR A 68 5.68 -3.22 6.94
C THR A 68 6.72 -3.91 6.08
N THR A 69 6.70 -3.61 4.79
CA THR A 69 7.78 -3.89 3.86
C THR A 69 8.48 -2.59 3.52
N THR A 70 9.82 -2.55 3.56
CA THR A 70 10.60 -1.39 3.11
C THR A 70 11.41 -1.71 1.86
N TYR A 71 11.67 -0.67 1.07
CA TYR A 71 12.35 -0.76 -0.21
C TYR A 71 13.47 0.27 -0.26
N ALA A 72 14.61 -0.12 -0.81
CA ALA A 72 15.72 0.78 -1.09
C ALA A 72 16.06 0.74 -2.57
N TYR A 73 16.46 1.89 -3.10
CA TYR A 73 16.75 2.11 -4.51
C TYR A 73 18.15 2.69 -4.68
N ASP A 74 18.78 2.41 -5.81
CA ASP A 74 19.99 3.12 -6.22
C ASP A 74 19.65 4.48 -6.86
N ALA A 75 20.69 5.24 -7.21
CA ALA A 75 20.55 6.57 -7.82
C ALA A 75 19.85 6.56 -9.19
N LEU A 76 19.67 5.40 -9.81
CA LEU A 76 18.96 5.22 -11.09
C LEU A 76 17.52 4.73 -10.88
N ASN A 77 17.00 4.78 -9.65
CA ASN A 77 15.68 4.28 -9.24
C ASN A 77 15.49 2.77 -9.45
N ARG A 78 16.58 2.00 -9.44
CA ARG A 78 16.50 0.53 -9.49
C ARG A 78 16.42 -0.01 -8.07
N LEU A 79 15.48 -0.92 -7.83
CA LEU A 79 15.32 -1.58 -6.54
C LEU A 79 16.59 -2.39 -6.20
N ILE A 80 17.19 -2.13 -5.05
CA ILE A 80 18.38 -2.85 -4.56
C ILE A 80 18.08 -3.71 -3.33
N THR A 81 17.10 -3.34 -2.52
CA THR A 81 16.76 -4.08 -1.30
C THR A 81 15.26 -4.08 -1.06
N THR A 82 14.73 -5.21 -0.61
CA THR A 82 13.40 -5.34 0.00
C THR A 82 13.54 -5.98 1.37
N VAL A 83 13.02 -5.34 2.41
CA VAL A 83 12.94 -5.92 3.77
C VAL A 83 11.49 -6.27 4.05
N HIS A 84 11.21 -7.56 4.23
CA HIS A 84 9.87 -8.10 4.46
C HIS A 84 9.45 -7.99 5.94
N PRO A 85 8.14 -8.10 6.24
CA PRO A 85 7.66 -8.26 7.60
C PRO A 85 8.35 -9.45 8.27
N GLY A 86 8.95 -9.23 9.45
CA GLY A 86 9.77 -10.23 10.14
C GLY A 86 11.28 -10.13 9.86
N GLY A 87 11.72 -9.17 9.04
CA GLY A 87 13.14 -8.81 8.87
C GLY A 87 13.89 -9.62 7.80
N GLY A 88 13.21 -10.49 7.05
CA GLY A 88 13.81 -11.17 5.91
C GLY A 88 14.18 -10.16 4.82
N GLU A 89 15.45 -10.16 4.40
CA GLU A 89 15.96 -9.22 3.40
C GLU A 89 16.23 -9.92 2.06
N THR A 90 15.74 -9.34 0.97
CA THR A 90 16.10 -9.70 -0.39
C THR A 90 16.91 -8.56 -1.00
N ALA A 91 18.21 -8.79 -1.23
CA ALA A 91 19.08 -7.85 -1.92
C ALA A 91 19.26 -8.24 -3.39
N ILE A 92 18.99 -7.31 -4.30
CA ILE A 92 19.28 -7.46 -5.72
C ILE A 92 20.72 -7.00 -5.95
N ARG A 93 21.61 -7.94 -6.30
CA ARG A 93 22.98 -7.60 -6.71
C ARG A 93 22.94 -7.02 -8.11
N THR A 94 23.02 -5.70 -8.22
CA THR A 94 23.34 -5.02 -9.49
C THR A 94 24.81 -5.25 -9.82
N MET A 95 25.07 -5.80 -11.02
CA MET A 95 26.42 -5.95 -11.59
C MET A 95 26.88 -4.66 -12.29
#